data_AF-A0A821YPB3-F1
#
_entry.id   AF-A0A821YPB3-F1
#
_cell.length_a   1.000
_cell.length_b   1.000
_cell.length_c   1.000
_cell.angle_alpha   90.00
_cell.angle_beta   90.00
_cell.angle_gamma   90.00
#
_symmetry.space_group_name_H-M   'P 1'
#
loop_
_entity.id
_entity.type
_entity.pdbx_description
1 polymer ?
#
loop_
_entity_poly.entity_id
_entity_poly.type
_entity_poly.pdbx_seq_one_letter_code
_entity_poly.pdbx_strand_id
1 'polypeptide(L)' 'TRLALESWVPRDLWNQINHNMVRFGQTQCLPVHPRCSTCLNRNICPASTSKDTTKNLKLK' A
#
# COMPACT_ATOMS: atom_id res chain seq x y z
N THR A 1 -13.00 -2.60 -6.78
CA THR A 1 -13.44 -1.20 -6.65
C THR A 1 -14.52 -1.09 -5.56
N ARG A 2 -14.86 0.12 -5.08
CA ARG A 2 -15.63 0.46 -3.86
C ARG A 2 -16.50 -0.65 -3.24
N LEU A 3 -17.44 -1.23 -3.98
CA LEU A 3 -18.35 -2.30 -3.50
C LEU A 3 -17.62 -3.50 -2.87
N ALA A 4 -16.48 -3.91 -3.42
CA ALA A 4 -15.68 -5.02 -2.89
C ALA A 4 -14.97 -4.67 -1.56
N LEU A 5 -14.67 -3.38 -1.34
CA LEU A 5 -14.11 -2.92 -0.08
C LEU A 5 -15.20 -2.82 0.99
N GLU A 6 -16.36 -2.27 0.60
CA GLU A 6 -17.53 -2.14 1.48
C GLU A 6 -18.10 -3.48 1.94
N SER A 7 -17.95 -4.54 1.16
CA SER A 7 -18.35 -5.90 1.57
C SER A 7 -17.40 -6.55 2.57
N TRP A 8 -16.15 -6.08 2.65
CA TRP A 8 -15.13 -6.61 3.56
C TRP A 8 -14.98 -5.80 4.84
N VAL A 9 -15.30 -4.52 4.82
CA VAL A 9 -15.01 -3.58 5.91
C VAL A 9 -16.27 -3.28 6.73
N PRO A 10 -16.25 -3.45 8.07
CA PRO A 10 -17.34 -3.01 8.96
C PRO A 10 -17.67 -1.51 8.81
N ARG A 11 -18.96 -1.17 8.80
CA ARG A 11 -19.47 0.19 8.49
C ARG A 11 -18.94 1.28 9.41
N ASP A 12 -18.70 0.95 10.67
CA ASP A 12 -18.14 1.84 11.69
C ASP A 12 -16.70 2.28 11.38
N LEU A 13 -15.92 1.46 10.66
CA LEU A 13 -14.53 1.75 10.32
C LEU A 13 -14.36 2.49 8.98
N TRP A 14 -15.43 2.67 8.20
CA TRP A 14 -15.34 3.24 6.85
C TRP A 14 -14.67 4.61 6.84
N ASN A 15 -15.08 5.50 7.75
CA ASN A 15 -14.56 6.86 7.79
C ASN A 15 -13.05 6.86 8.09
N GLN A 16 -12.64 6.10 9.11
CA GLN A 16 -11.24 6.02 9.50
C GLN A 16 -10.37 5.39 8.40
N ILE A 17 -10.82 4.29 7.81
CA ILE A 17 -10.08 3.61 6.74
C ILE A 17 -9.99 4.48 5.49
N ASN A 18 -11.07 5.16 5.11
CA ASN A 18 -11.05 6.08 3.97
C ASN A 18 -10.06 7.23 4.20
N HIS A 19 -10.07 7.85 5.38
CA HIS A 19 -9.08 8.89 5.71
C HIS A 19 -7.65 8.37 5.62
N ASN A 20 -7.38 7.17 6.14
CA ASN A 20 -6.06 6.56 6.08
C ASN A 20 -5.63 6.28 4.64
N MET A 21 -6.51 5.71 3.81
CA MET A 21 -6.21 5.38 2.42
C MET A 21 -6.03 6.64 1.56
N VAL A 22 -6.88 7.65 1.74
CA VAL A 22 -6.76 8.94 1.04
C VAL A 22 -5.45 9.63 1.43
N ARG A 23 -5.14 9.72 2.72
CA ARG A 23 -3.87 10.32 3.18
C ARG A 23 -2.66 9.54 2.69
N PHE A 24 -2.73 8.22 2.66
CA PHE A 24 -1.70 7.36 2.09
C PHE A 24 -1.46 7.65 0.60
N GLY A 25 -2.52 7.79 -0.21
CA GLY A 25 -2.39 8.18 -1.62
C GLY A 25 -1.84 9.59 -1.82
N GLN A 26 -2.14 10.53 -0.92
CA GLN A 26 -1.68 11.91 -0.99
C GLN A 26 -0.23 12.12 -0.51
N THR A 27 0.30 11.23 0.35
CA THR A 27 1.60 11.46 1.00
C THR A 27 2.65 10.36 0.77
N GLN A 28 2.22 9.13 0.43
CA GLN A 28 3.10 7.96 0.30
C GLN A 28 3.02 7.35 -1.10
N CYS A 29 1.83 6.93 -1.54
CA CYS A 29 1.59 6.28 -2.82
C CYS A 29 1.13 7.29 -3.87
N LEU A 30 2.02 8.24 -4.18
CA LEU A 30 1.77 9.35 -5.11
C LEU A 30 1.55 8.86 -6.55
N PRO A 31 0.76 9.58 -7.36
CA PRO A 31 0.52 9.23 -8.77
C PRO A 31 1.78 9.31 -9.63
N VAL A 32 2.73 10.18 -9.25
CA VAL A 32 4.04 10.32 -9.89
C VAL A 32 5.11 10.15 -8.82
N HIS A 33 6.11 9.30 -9.09
CA HIS A 33 7.20 8.96 -8.18
C HIS A 33 6.73 8.57 -6.75
N PRO A 34 6.00 7.43 -6.61
CA PRO A 34 5.59 6.95 -5.30
C PRO A 34 6.79 6.64 -4.41
N ARG A 35 6.66 6.86 -3.10
CA ARG A 35 7.73 6.67 -2.11
C ARG A 35 7.88 5.18 -1.72
N CYS A 36 8.07 4.30 -2.69
CA CYS A 36 8.07 2.84 -2.43
C CYS A 36 9.21 2.39 -1.51
N SER A 37 10.36 3.06 -1.50
CA SER A 37 11.51 2.71 -0.66
C SER A 37 11.19 2.74 0.85
N THR A 38 10.36 3.68 1.28
CA THR A 38 9.93 3.84 2.69
C THR A 38 8.54 3.26 2.96
N CYS A 39 7.87 2.70 1.95
CA CYS A 39 6.53 2.15 2.08
C CYS A 39 6.58 0.80 2.82
N LEU A 40 5.84 0.67 3.92
CA LEU A 40 5.76 -0.58 4.69
C LEU A 40 5.22 -1.76 3.85
N ASN A 41 4.37 -1.46 2.86
CA ASN A 41 3.78 -2.47 1.99
C ASN A 41 4.67 -2.84 0.79
N ARG A 42 5.90 -2.30 0.67
CA ARG A 42 6.75 -2.48 -0.53
C ARG A 42 6.97 -3.94 -0.93
N ASN A 43 7.01 -4.84 0.04
CA ASN A 43 7.33 -6.26 -0.16
C ASN A 43 6.14 -7.10 -0.63
N ILE A 44 4.92 -6.62 -0.39
CA ILE A 44 3.67 -7.30 -0.79
C ILE A 44 2.97 -6.56 -1.95
N CYS A 45 3.35 -5.31 -2.23
CA CYS A 45 2.73 -4.50 -3.25
C CYS A 45 3.26 -4.88 -4.65
N PRO A 46 2.39 -5.37 -5.56
CA PRO A 46 2.81 -5.73 -6.91
C PRO A 46 3.26 -4.51 -7.73
N ALA A 47 2.76 -3.32 -7.41
CA ALA A 47 3.10 -2.06 -8.05
C ALA A 47 4.32 -1.36 -7.44
N SER A 48 5.00 -1.96 -6.46
CA SER A 48 6.18 -1.35 -5.84
C SER A 48 7.31 -1.17 -6.85
N THR A 49 7.84 0.05 -6.96
CA THR A 49 9.02 0.38 -7.76
C THR A 49 10.33 0.11 -7.00
N SER A 50 10.26 -0.14 -5.70
CA SER A 50 11.41 -0.45 -4.83
C SER A 50 11.18 -1.81 -4.20
N LYS A 51 11.67 -2.87 -4.86
CA LYS A 51 11.67 -4.23 -4.30
C LYS A 51 12.98 -4.48 -3.57
N ASP A 52 12.93 -5.14 -2.42
CA ASP A 52 14.14 -5.61 -1.75
C ASP A 52 14.88 -6.62 -2.66
N THR A 53 16.08 -6.26 -3.11
CA THR A 53 17.00 -7.15 -3.84
C THR A 53 17.47 -8.33 -2.95
N THR A 54 17.21 -8.27 -1.65
CA THR A 54 17.68 -9.19 -0.60
C THR A 54 17.13 -10.62 -0.69
N LYS A 55 16.26 -10.93 -1.67
CA LYS A 55 15.89 -12.34 -1.94
C LYS A 55 17.00 -13.16 -2.61
N ASN A 56 18.07 -12.54 -3.12
CA ASN A 56 19.19 -13.25 -3.75
C ASN A 56 20.39 -13.55 -2.81
N LEU A 57 20.32 -13.23 -1.51
CA LEU A 57 21.44 -13.44 -0.57
C LEU A 57 21.18 -14.49 0.54
N LYS A 58 20.08 -15.26 0.46
CA LYS A 58 19.78 -16.36 1.39
C LYS A 58 19.58 -17.73 0.71
N LEU A 59 20.27 -17.95 -0.41
CA LEU A 59 20.26 -19.22 -1.16
C LEU A 59 21.68 -19.69 -1.53
N LYS A 60 22.67 -19.39 -0.68
CA LYS A 60 23.96 -20.06 -0.65
C LYS A 60 24.23 -20.56 0.75
#